data_AF-S2KYU2-F1
#
_entry.id   AF-S2KYU2-F1
#
_cell.length_a   1.000
_cell.length_b   1.000
_cell.length_c   1.000
_cell.angle_alpha   90.00
_cell.angle_beta   90.00
_cell.angle_gamma   90.00
#
_symmetry.space_group_name_H-M   'P 1'
#
loop_
_entity.id
_entity.type
_entity.pdbx_description
1 polymer ?
#
loop_
_entity_poly.entity_id
_entity_poly.type
_entity_poly.pdbx_seq_one_letter_code
_entity_poly.pdbx_strand_id
1 'polypeptide(L)'
;MDTVYARLKSEFGFRSRADFSPNDTADKLAMMDAAWHHEATPGAYYRLSDYVTQMMAGRAVRIVLRAEIRKEGQGTGITLAYAPADSLYDGEAMGAALKARAEHQL
;
A
#
# COMPACT_ATOMS: atom_id res chain seq x y z
N MET A 1 11.42 8.28 -8.90
CA MET A 1 10.59 7.06 -8.85
C MET A 1 10.97 6.15 -7.67
N ASP A 2 12.19 5.65 -7.59
CA ASP A 2 12.60 4.72 -6.51
C ASP A 2 12.53 5.35 -5.10
N THR A 3 12.82 6.66 -5.00
CA THR A 3 12.61 7.42 -3.76
C THR A 3 11.13 7.49 -3.35
N VAL A 4 10.23 7.63 -4.32
CA VAL A 4 8.77 7.65 -4.07
C VAL A 4 8.30 6.26 -3.63
N TYR A 5 8.80 5.22 -4.28
CA TYR A 5 8.58 3.84 -3.87
C TYR A 5 9.01 3.60 -2.42
N ALA A 6 10.24 3.96 -2.05
CA ALA A 6 10.74 3.77 -0.69
C ALA A 6 9.90 4.51 0.36
N ARG A 7 9.49 5.76 0.07
CA ARG A 7 8.62 6.54 0.95
C ARG A 7 7.25 5.91 1.13
N LEU A 8 6.57 5.55 0.04
CA LEU A 8 5.24 4.92 0.11
C LEU A 8 5.28 3.56 0.80
N LYS A 9 6.31 2.76 0.54
CA LYS A 9 6.54 1.48 1.24
C LYS A 9 6.64 1.69 2.74
N SER A 10 7.45 2.66 3.18
CA SER A 10 7.65 2.94 4.61
C SER A 10 6.41 3.54 5.27
N GLU A 11 5.74 4.49 4.60
CA GLU A 11 4.59 5.20 5.16
C GLU A 11 3.40 4.26 5.38
N PHE A 12 3.07 3.45 4.38
CA PHE A 12 1.92 2.56 4.43
C PHE A 12 2.26 1.16 4.93
N GLY A 13 3.54 0.87 5.21
CA GLY A 13 3.98 -0.42 5.72
C GLY A 13 3.87 -1.57 4.71
N PHE A 14 3.93 -1.27 3.41
CA PHE A 14 3.88 -2.32 2.38
C PHE A 14 5.05 -3.29 2.53
N ARG A 15 4.76 -4.59 2.61
CA ARG A 15 5.81 -5.61 2.64
C ARG A 15 6.17 -6.08 1.24
N SER A 16 7.46 -6.07 0.95
CA SER A 16 8.07 -6.71 -0.22
C SER A 16 8.47 -8.14 0.10
N ARG A 17 8.75 -8.95 -0.92
CA ARG A 17 9.22 -10.34 -0.72
C ARG A 17 10.41 -10.45 0.22
N ALA A 18 11.30 -9.46 0.23
CA ALA A 18 12.50 -9.47 1.08
C ALA A 18 12.19 -9.20 2.56
N ASP A 19 11.00 -8.70 2.89
CA ASP A 19 10.58 -8.43 4.27
C ASP A 19 9.98 -9.68 4.94
N PHE A 20 9.85 -10.80 4.20
CA PHE A 20 9.33 -12.06 4.70
C PHE A 20 10.45 -13.07 4.95
N SER A 21 10.36 -13.79 6.07
CA SER A 21 11.20 -14.93 6.38
C SER A 21 10.70 -16.19 5.67
N PRO A 22 11.51 -16.83 4.80
CA PRO A 22 11.11 -18.03 4.08
C PRO A 22 10.94 -19.27 5.00
N ASN A 23 11.33 -19.16 6.27
CA ASN A 23 11.21 -20.24 7.26
C ASN A 23 10.03 -20.05 8.22
N ASP A 24 9.33 -18.90 8.16
CA ASP A 24 8.16 -18.65 8.98
C ASP A 24 6.86 -19.03 8.23
N THR A 25 6.04 -19.87 8.86
CA THR A 25 4.74 -20.28 8.33
C THR A 25 3.77 -19.10 8.26
N ALA A 26 3.81 -18.16 9.21
CA ALA A 26 2.95 -16.98 9.20
C ALA A 26 3.26 -16.07 7.98
N ASP A 27 4.54 -15.89 7.67
CA ASP A 27 5.00 -15.12 6.52
C ASP A 27 4.63 -15.78 5.19
N LYS A 28 4.74 -17.11 5.10
CA LYS A 28 4.25 -17.86 3.93
C LYS A 28 2.76 -17.68 3.72
N LEU A 29 1.97 -17.77 4.78
CA LEU A 29 0.52 -17.56 4.72
C LEU A 29 0.18 -16.13 4.30
N ALA A 30 0.90 -15.14 4.82
CA ALA A 30 0.73 -13.74 4.42
C ALA A 30 1.06 -13.50 2.93
N MET A 31 2.11 -14.14 2.41
CA MET A 31 2.44 -14.07 0.97
C MET A 31 1.46 -14.82 0.07
N MET A 32 0.67 -15.74 0.61
CA MET A 32 -0.40 -16.47 -0.10
C MET A 32 -1.75 -15.74 -0.06
N ASP A 33 -1.88 -14.71 0.78
CA ASP A 33 -3.11 -13.94 0.91
C ASP A 33 -3.36 -13.10 -0.36
N ALA A 34 -4.59 -13.10 -0.86
CA ALA A 34 -4.98 -12.35 -2.07
C ALA A 34 -4.84 -10.83 -1.92
N ALA A 35 -4.82 -10.32 -0.68
CA ALA A 35 -4.58 -8.91 -0.40
C ALA A 35 -3.10 -8.52 -0.59
N TRP A 36 -2.16 -9.48 -0.49
CA TRP A 36 -0.75 -9.21 -0.66
C TRP A 36 -0.34 -9.30 -2.14
N HIS A 37 0.34 -8.27 -2.62
CA HIS A 37 0.95 -8.27 -3.95
C HIS A 37 2.19 -7.37 -3.95
N HIS A 38 3.27 -7.85 -4.55
CA HIS A 38 4.49 -7.05 -4.74
C HIS A 38 5.09 -7.32 -6.12
N GLU A 39 5.10 -6.29 -6.95
CA GLU A 39 5.76 -6.26 -8.25
C GLU A 39 6.62 -4.99 -8.32
N ALA A 40 7.89 -5.14 -8.69
CA ALA A 40 8.85 -4.06 -8.72
C ALA A 40 9.75 -4.16 -9.95
N THR A 41 9.69 -3.15 -10.81
CA THR A 41 10.61 -2.91 -11.91
C THR A 41 11.32 -1.57 -11.64
N PRO A 42 12.54 -1.61 -11.07
CA PRO A 42 13.26 -0.41 -10.67
C PRO A 42 13.34 0.65 -11.78
N GLY A 43 13.07 1.91 -11.42
CA GLY A 43 13.08 3.03 -12.37
C GLY A 43 11.93 3.09 -13.38
N ALA A 44 10.98 2.13 -13.37
CA ALA A 44 9.92 2.05 -14.38
C ALA A 44 8.50 1.84 -13.82
N TYR A 45 8.29 0.85 -12.95
CA TYR A 45 6.97 0.48 -12.43
C TYR A 45 7.05 -0.19 -11.06
N TYR A 46 6.08 0.09 -10.18
CA TYR A 46 5.87 -0.64 -8.93
C TYR A 46 4.37 -0.86 -8.70
N ARG A 47 4.02 -2.05 -8.22
CA ARG A 47 2.67 -2.38 -7.73
C ARG A 47 2.78 -3.05 -6.38
N LEU A 48 2.14 -2.44 -5.39
CA LEU A 48 2.15 -2.88 -4.00
C LEU A 48 0.71 -3.07 -3.55
N SER A 49 0.44 -4.12 -2.80
CA SER A 49 -0.82 -4.37 -2.14
C SER A 49 -0.55 -5.07 -0.81
N ASP A 50 -1.14 -4.58 0.27
CA ASP A 50 -1.05 -5.22 1.59
C ASP A 50 -2.21 -4.75 2.48
N TYR A 51 -2.38 -5.40 3.62
CA TYR A 51 -3.24 -4.90 4.67
C TYR A 51 -2.61 -3.69 5.34
N VAL A 52 -3.41 -2.64 5.52
CA VAL A 52 -3.03 -1.43 6.24
C VAL A 52 -4.09 -1.13 7.29
N THR A 53 -3.65 -0.76 8.48
CA THR A 53 -4.52 -0.21 9.53
C THR A 53 -4.56 1.31 9.37
N GLN A 54 -5.76 1.85 9.20
CA GLN A 54 -5.99 3.28 9.09
C GLN A 54 -6.92 3.76 10.20
N MET A 55 -6.58 4.89 10.84
CA MET A 55 -7.45 5.54 11.80
C MET A 55 -8.47 6.41 11.06
N MET A 56 -9.76 6.20 11.34
CA MET A 56 -10.87 6.99 10.81
C MET A 56 -11.85 7.33 11.93
N ALA A 57 -12.16 8.61 12.12
CA ALA A 57 -13.10 9.08 13.15
C ALA A 57 -12.84 8.46 14.55
N GLY A 58 -11.57 8.27 14.92
CA GLY A 58 -11.16 7.68 16.21
C GLY A 58 -11.18 6.14 16.27
N ARG A 59 -11.52 5.44 15.18
CA ARG A 59 -11.55 3.98 15.06
C ARG A 59 -10.42 3.46 14.18
N ALA A 60 -9.80 2.35 14.58
CA ALA A 60 -8.93 1.58 13.69
C ALA A 60 -9.77 0.77 12.69
N VAL A 61 -9.46 0.92 11.40
CA VAL A 61 -10.09 0.17 10.30
C VAL A 61 -9.00 -0.54 9.54
N ARG A 62 -9.18 -1.84 9.29
CA ARG A 62 -8.30 -2.60 8.42
C ARG A 62 -8.80 -2.49 6.98
N ILE A 63 -7.89 -2.15 6.08
CA ILE A 63 -8.15 -2.07 4.65
C ILE A 63 -7.09 -2.86 3.89
N VAL A 64 -7.44 -3.28 2.68
CA VAL A 64 -6.46 -3.62 1.65
C VAL A 64 -6.14 -2.34 0.92
N LEU A 65 -4.89 -1.89 0.99
CA LEU A 65 -4.41 -0.74 0.23
C LEU A 65 -3.61 -1.25 -0.96
N ARG A 66 -3.79 -0.63 -2.12
CA ARG A 66 -3.01 -0.86 -3.33
C ARG A 66 -2.38 0.45 -3.79
N ALA A 67 -1.09 0.41 -4.06
CA ALA A 67 -0.34 1.51 -4.65
C ALA A 67 0.26 1.08 -5.98
N GLU A 68 0.03 1.88 -7.02
CA GLU A 68 0.67 1.74 -8.33
C GLU A 68 1.49 3.00 -8.60
N ILE A 69 2.78 2.81 -8.87
CA ILE A 69 3.74 3.88 -9.14
C ILE A 69 4.30 3.62 -10.53
N ARG A 70 4.17 4.58 -11.44
CA ARG A 70 4.64 4.45 -12.82
C ARG A 70 5.39 5.69 -13.27
N LYS A 71 6.41 5.50 -14.09
CA LYS A 71 7.10 6.61 -14.75
C LYS A 71 6.20 7.19 -15.84
N GLU A 72 5.96 8.50 -15.81
CA GLU A 72 5.14 9.19 -16.82
C GLU A 72 5.96 10.34 -17.43
N GLY A 73 6.62 10.08 -18.57
CA GLY A 73 7.51 11.05 -19.19
C GLY A 73 8.66 11.45 -18.26
N GLN A 74 8.71 12.75 -17.90
CA GLN A 74 9.67 13.27 -16.91
C GLN A 74 9.20 13.15 -15.45
N GLY A 75 7.94 12.77 -15.21
CA GLY A 75 7.33 12.69 -13.89
C GLY A 75 7.14 11.26 -13.35
N THR A 76 6.49 11.16 -12.20
CA THR A 76 6.05 9.90 -11.58
C THR A 76 4.56 10.02 -11.29
N GLY A 77 3.76 9.13 -11.88
CA GLY A 77 2.34 8.97 -11.58
C GLY A 77 2.15 8.01 -10.41
N ILE A 78 1.27 8.35 -9.47
CA ILE A 78 0.93 7.53 -8.31
C ILE A 78 -0.58 7.33 -8.30
N THR A 79 -1.03 6.08 -8.24
CA THR A 79 -2.43 5.72 -8.06
C THR A 79 -2.58 4.93 -6.77
N LEU A 80 -3.50 5.36 -5.91
CA LEU A 80 -3.86 4.66 -4.69
C LEU A 80 -5.30 4.17 -4.81
N ALA A 81 -5.51 2.88 -4.55
CA ALA A 81 -6.82 2.26 -4.48
C ALA A 81 -6.93 1.50 -3.16
N TYR A 82 -8.12 1.39 -2.61
CA TYR A 82 -8.35 0.70 -1.35
C TYR A 82 -9.65 -0.08 -1.40
N ALA A 83 -9.72 -1.13 -0.58
CA ALA A 83 -10.94 -1.85 -0.30
C ALA A 83 -11.05 -2.12 1.20
N PRO A 84 -12.26 -2.09 1.77
CA PRO A 84 -12.45 -2.51 3.16
C PRO A 84 -12.05 -3.98 3.33
N ALA A 85 -11.34 -4.30 4.41
CA ALA A 85 -11.15 -5.69 4.82
C ALA A 85 -12.38 -6.21 5.59
N ASP A 86 -13.18 -5.31 6.18
CA ASP A 86 -14.34 -5.62 7.05
C ASP A 86 -15.60 -4.79 6.69
N SER A 87 -16.77 -5.18 7.20
CA SER A 87 -18.10 -4.73 6.73
C SER A 87 -18.59 -3.33 7.14
N LEU A 88 -17.85 -2.56 7.95
CA LEU A 88 -18.25 -1.21 8.39
C LEU A 88 -17.38 -0.15 7.72
N TYR A 89 -17.90 0.57 6.71
CA TYR A 89 -17.04 1.39 5.85
C TYR A 89 -17.71 2.67 5.30
N ASP A 90 -17.02 3.82 5.43
CA ASP A 90 -17.30 5.08 4.73
C ASP A 90 -16.17 5.32 3.71
N GLY A 91 -16.51 5.25 2.42
CA GLY A 91 -15.55 5.33 1.32
C GLY A 91 -14.97 6.72 1.11
N GLU A 92 -15.79 7.76 1.25
CA GLU A 92 -15.36 9.12 0.93
C GLU A 92 -14.36 9.63 1.96
N ALA A 93 -14.65 9.41 3.25
CA ALA A 93 -13.76 9.77 4.34
C ALA A 93 -12.41 9.04 4.26
N MET A 94 -12.38 7.80 3.76
CA MET A 94 -11.14 7.03 3.61
C MET A 94 -10.29 7.54 2.45
N GLY A 95 -10.92 7.84 1.31
CA GLY A 95 -10.22 8.45 0.18
C GLY A 95 -9.56 9.77 0.55
N ALA A 96 -10.27 10.62 1.29
CA ALA A 96 -9.72 11.87 1.80
C ALA A 96 -8.55 11.64 2.78
N ALA A 97 -8.68 10.71 3.73
CA ALA A 97 -7.62 10.40 4.70
C ALA A 97 -6.34 9.85 4.04
N LEU A 98 -6.48 8.93 3.09
CA LEU A 98 -5.35 8.35 2.36
C LEU A 98 -4.68 9.37 1.45
N LYS A 99 -5.47 10.23 0.78
CA LYS A 99 -4.94 11.33 -0.02
C LYS A 99 -4.14 12.31 0.84
N ALA A 100 -4.69 12.78 1.95
CA ALA A 100 -4.00 13.70 2.86
C ALA A 100 -2.70 13.10 3.40
N ARG A 101 -2.70 11.81 3.74
CA ARG A 101 -1.51 11.09 4.21
C ARG A 101 -0.43 10.96 3.13
N ALA A 102 -0.82 10.73 1.88
CA ALA A 102 0.11 10.69 0.76
C ALA A 102 0.68 12.07 0.41
N GLU A 103 -0.15 13.12 0.39
CA GLU A 103 0.25 14.50 0.08
C GLU A 103 1.20 15.08 1.14
N HIS A 104 1.07 14.69 2.41
CA HIS A 104 1.97 15.15 3.46
C HIS A 104 3.42 14.60 3.33
N GLN A 105 3.66 13.64 2.44
CA GLN A 105 4.95 12.92 2.30
C GLN A 105 5.60 13.05 0.92
N LEU A 106 4.90 13.67 -0.04
CA LEU A 106 5.37 13.91 -1.41
C LEU A 106 5.93 15.33 -1.53
#